data_AF-A0A840VJ46-F1
#
_entry.id   AF-A0A840VJ46-F1
#
_cell.length_a   1.000
_cell.length_b   1.000
_cell.length_c   1.000
_cell.angle_alpha   90.00
_cell.angle_beta   90.00
_cell.angle_gamma   90.00
#
_symmetry.space_group_name_H-M   'P 1'
#
loop_
_entity.id
_entity.type
_entity.pdbx_description
1 polymer ?
#
loop_
_entity_poly.entity_id
_entity_poly.type
_entity_poly.pdbx_seq_one_letter_code
_entity_poly.pdbx_strand_id
1 'polypeptide(L)'
;MGYTVIPSGRLNLPESEDAAAAAAVRAALAGRGEWYESDAVPSNGTLVDLAEAAMASIVRDGDWIEFGYDDEGDPKWSDRATAFYVAIAPFARSGTVDIEGEDGARWSYTYADGQITQHGWNGWDGSVEPFGEYADPPLDHP
;
A
#
# COMPACT_ATOMS: atom_id res chain seq x y z
N MET A 1 -7.71 -17.97 2.15
CA MET A 1 -8.45 -17.02 2.99
C MET A 1 -7.73 -15.70 2.87
N GLY A 2 -8.41 -14.62 2.51
CA GLY A 2 -7.81 -13.29 2.41
C GLY A 2 -8.09 -12.48 3.68
N TYR A 3 -7.18 -11.60 4.05
CA TYR A 3 -7.26 -10.77 5.26
C TYR A 3 -7.79 -9.38 4.89
N THR A 4 -9.06 -9.06 5.20
CA THR A 4 -9.64 -7.76 4.81
C THR A 4 -8.95 -6.63 5.55
N VAL A 5 -8.74 -5.53 4.84
CA VAL A 5 -8.16 -4.30 5.40
C VAL A 5 -8.98 -3.06 5.08
N ILE A 6 -8.79 -2.04 5.91
CA ILE A 6 -9.36 -0.70 5.78
C ILE A 6 -8.20 0.30 5.80
N PRO A 7 -7.65 0.65 4.63
CA PRO A 7 -6.62 1.67 4.54
C PRO A 7 -7.22 3.08 4.67
N SER A 8 -6.46 3.98 5.29
CA SER A 8 -6.79 5.40 5.36
C SER A 8 -5.53 6.24 5.47
N GLY A 9 -5.52 7.45 4.91
CA GLY A 9 -4.40 8.37 5.09
C GLY A 9 -4.07 9.15 3.83
N ARG A 10 -2.97 9.90 3.88
CA ARG A 10 -2.61 10.81 2.78
C ARG A 10 -1.11 10.94 2.63
N LEU A 11 -0.63 10.96 1.39
CA LEU A 11 0.77 11.15 1.04
C LEU A 11 0.95 12.39 0.18
N ASN A 12 1.99 13.17 0.45
CA ASN A 12 2.51 14.16 -0.47
C ASN A 12 3.34 13.42 -1.51
N LEU A 13 2.75 13.20 -2.68
CA LEU A 13 3.38 12.60 -3.84
C LEU A 13 3.14 13.57 -5.00
N PRO A 14 4.16 14.37 -5.38
CA PRO A 14 4.01 15.41 -6.39
C PRO A 14 3.39 14.87 -7.67
N GLU A 15 2.46 15.61 -8.26
CA GLU A 15 1.73 15.15 -9.45
C GLU A 15 2.69 14.84 -10.61
N SER A 16 3.79 15.59 -10.71
CA SER A 16 4.84 15.39 -11.70
C SER A 16 5.56 14.03 -11.60
N GLU A 17 5.54 13.39 -10.43
CA GLU A 17 6.19 12.10 -10.18
C GLU A 17 5.23 10.91 -10.35
N ASP A 18 3.94 11.15 -10.58
CA ASP A 18 2.93 10.09 -10.56
C ASP A 18 3.16 8.99 -11.58
N ALA A 19 3.47 9.38 -12.81
CA ALA A 19 3.70 8.43 -13.89
C ALA A 19 4.93 7.56 -13.58
N ALA A 20 5.95 8.13 -12.93
CA ALA A 20 7.15 7.40 -12.51
C ALA A 20 6.82 6.47 -11.33
N ALA A 21 6.04 6.92 -10.35
CA ALA A 21 5.57 6.10 -9.23
C ALA A 21 4.70 4.92 -9.71
N ALA A 22 3.75 5.18 -10.61
CA ALA A 22 2.90 4.15 -11.21
C ALA A 22 3.74 3.13 -12.01
N ALA A 23 4.75 3.58 -12.76
CA ALA A 23 5.67 2.69 -13.45
C ALA A 23 6.48 1.81 -12.47
N ALA A 24 6.94 2.38 -11.36
CA ALA A 24 7.66 1.63 -10.32
C ALA A 24 6.76 0.57 -9.66
N VAL A 25 5.51 0.93 -9.35
CA VAL A 25 4.51 -0.02 -8.83
C VAL A 25 4.29 -1.17 -9.81
N ARG A 26 4.06 -0.87 -11.10
CA ARG A 26 3.91 -1.93 -12.12
C ARG A 26 5.11 -2.87 -12.18
N ALA A 27 6.32 -2.32 -12.13
CA ALA A 27 7.54 -3.13 -12.12
C ALA A 27 7.61 -4.02 -10.88
N ALA A 28 7.26 -3.49 -9.70
CA ALA A 28 7.22 -4.25 -8.45
C ALA A 28 6.18 -5.38 -8.48
N LEU A 29 5.01 -5.14 -9.07
CA LEU A 29 3.95 -6.14 -9.21
C LEU A 29 4.30 -7.22 -10.23
N ALA A 30 4.91 -6.84 -11.37
CA ALA A 30 5.31 -7.79 -12.42
C ALA A 30 6.32 -8.82 -11.91
N GLY A 31 7.19 -8.44 -10.98
CA GLY A 31 8.17 -9.35 -10.36
C GLY A 31 7.56 -10.37 -9.39
N ARG A 32 6.27 -10.25 -9.03
CA ARG A 32 5.66 -11.05 -7.95
C ARG A 32 4.64 -12.11 -8.39
N GLY A 33 4.34 -12.20 -9.68
CA GLY A 33 3.67 -13.36 -10.27
C GLY A 33 2.19 -13.54 -9.91
N GLU A 34 1.42 -13.76 -10.96
CA GLU A 34 0.04 -14.27 -11.03
C GLU A 34 -1.14 -13.27 -10.80
N TRP A 35 -2.04 -13.31 -11.78
CA TRP A 35 -3.39 -12.73 -11.94
C TRP A 35 -3.57 -11.28 -12.41
N TYR A 36 -2.54 -10.45 -12.49
CA TYR A 36 -2.68 -9.22 -13.29
C TYR A 36 -2.37 -9.53 -14.75
N GLU A 37 -3.40 -9.65 -15.58
CA GLU A 37 -3.23 -9.46 -17.01
C GLU A 37 -2.64 -8.07 -17.19
N SER A 38 -1.35 -8.02 -17.54
CA SER A 38 -0.60 -6.80 -17.84
C SER A 38 -1.27 -5.91 -18.91
N ASP A 39 -2.28 -6.45 -19.59
CA ASP A 39 -3.09 -5.80 -20.62
C ASP A 39 -4.27 -4.98 -20.06
N ALA A 40 -4.62 -5.12 -18.77
CA ALA A 40 -5.75 -4.41 -18.16
C ALA A 40 -5.41 -2.99 -17.67
N VAL A 41 -4.14 -2.71 -17.35
CA VAL A 41 -3.72 -1.37 -16.93
C VAL A 41 -3.16 -0.60 -18.12
N PRO A 42 -3.65 0.63 -18.39
CA PRO A 42 -3.06 1.47 -19.41
C PRO A 42 -1.56 1.61 -19.15
N SER A 43 -0.73 1.41 -20.17
CA SER A 43 0.72 1.60 -20.08
C SER A 43 1.12 3.01 -19.60
N ASN A 44 0.18 3.96 -19.62
CA ASN A 44 0.31 5.34 -19.12
C ASN A 44 -0.58 5.67 -17.91
N GLY A 45 -1.11 4.67 -17.20
CA GLY A 45 -2.01 4.91 -16.06
C GLY A 45 -1.30 5.58 -14.87
N THR A 46 -2.10 6.14 -13.99
CA THR A 46 -1.76 6.84 -12.74
C THR A 46 -1.72 5.88 -11.54
N LEU A 47 -1.35 6.38 -10.36
CA LEU A 47 -1.53 5.61 -9.12
C LEU A 47 -3.01 5.31 -8.82
N VAL A 48 -3.94 6.17 -9.27
CA VAL A 48 -5.38 5.95 -9.12
C VAL A 48 -5.83 4.72 -9.92
N ASP A 49 -5.28 4.52 -11.12
CA ASP A 49 -5.56 3.32 -11.95
C ASP A 49 -4.98 2.03 -11.35
N LEU A 50 -4.14 2.14 -10.31
CA LEU A 50 -3.50 1.03 -9.60
C LEU A 50 -4.02 0.87 -8.17
N ALA A 51 -5.10 1.56 -7.80
CA ALA A 51 -5.65 1.58 -6.45
C ALA A 51 -6.02 0.17 -5.93
N GLU A 52 -6.56 -0.68 -6.80
CA GLU A 52 -6.86 -2.08 -6.50
C GLU A 52 -5.62 -2.85 -5.98
N ALA A 53 -4.43 -2.58 -6.55
CA ALA A 53 -3.21 -3.23 -6.11
C ALA A 53 -2.78 -2.81 -4.70
N ALA A 54 -3.22 -1.62 -4.25
CA ALA A 54 -3.04 -1.13 -2.88
C ALA A 54 -4.12 -1.64 -1.91
N MET A 55 -5.12 -2.38 -2.43
CA MET A 55 -6.33 -2.79 -1.69
C MET A 55 -7.05 -1.58 -1.08
N ALA A 56 -7.08 -0.47 -1.82
CA ALA A 56 -7.57 0.83 -1.37
C ALA A 56 -8.35 1.52 -2.50
N SER A 57 -9.21 2.45 -2.14
CA SER A 57 -9.58 3.55 -3.03
C SER A 57 -8.48 4.62 -2.96
N ILE A 58 -8.15 5.23 -4.10
CA ILE A 58 -7.15 6.31 -4.16
C ILE A 58 -7.76 7.50 -4.87
N VAL A 59 -7.70 8.66 -4.24
CA VAL A 59 -8.11 9.93 -4.83
C VAL A 59 -6.91 10.86 -4.89
N ARG A 60 -6.77 11.57 -6.02
CA ARG A 60 -5.74 12.60 -6.17
C ARG A 60 -6.32 14.00 -5.94
N ASP A 61 -5.56 14.81 -5.21
CA ASP A 61 -5.74 16.24 -5.03
C ASP A 61 -4.38 16.96 -5.20
N GLY A 62 -4.06 17.35 -6.44
CA GLY A 62 -2.78 17.97 -6.80
C GLY A 62 -1.58 17.10 -6.44
N ASP A 63 -0.65 17.68 -5.66
CA ASP A 63 0.56 17.00 -5.15
C ASP A 63 0.30 16.01 -4.00
N TRP A 64 -0.96 15.64 -3.78
CA TRP A 64 -1.31 14.70 -2.74
C TRP A 64 -2.21 13.59 -3.25
N ILE A 65 -2.07 12.43 -2.62
CA ILE A 65 -2.97 11.28 -2.77
C ILE A 65 -3.56 10.90 -1.43
N GLU A 66 -4.84 10.62 -1.44
CA GLU A 66 -5.60 10.15 -0.28
C GLU A 66 -5.99 8.68 -0.52
N PHE A 67 -5.76 7.87 0.51
CA PHE A 67 -6.13 6.47 0.56
C PHE A 67 -7.40 6.34 1.37
N GLY A 68 -8.33 5.55 0.88
CA GLY A 68 -9.54 5.17 1.59
C GLY A 68 -9.86 3.70 1.40
N TYR A 69 -10.87 3.24 2.12
CA TYR A 69 -11.43 1.91 1.92
C TYR A 69 -12.01 1.77 0.51
N ASP A 70 -11.80 0.61 -0.11
CA ASP A 70 -12.46 0.21 -1.35
C ASP A 70 -13.70 -0.60 -1.00
N ASP A 71 -14.87 0.05 -1.00
CA ASP A 71 -16.16 -0.58 -0.68
C ASP A 71 -16.79 -1.33 -1.86
N GLU A 72 -16.33 -1.06 -3.08
CA GLU A 72 -16.76 -1.75 -4.29
C GLU A 72 -15.92 -3.02 -4.56
N GLY A 73 -14.68 -3.08 -4.06
CA GLY A 73 -13.77 -4.21 -4.16
C GLY A 73 -13.83 -5.25 -3.02
N ASP A 74 -12.90 -6.22 -3.04
CA ASP A 74 -12.62 -7.16 -1.93
C ASP A 74 -11.18 -6.90 -1.44
N PRO A 75 -10.95 -5.85 -0.63
CA PRO A 75 -9.60 -5.39 -0.27
C PRO A 75 -8.95 -6.36 0.71
N LYS A 76 -8.35 -7.43 0.17
CA LYS A 76 -7.64 -8.45 0.93
C LYS A 76 -6.13 -8.21 0.86
N TRP A 77 -5.51 -8.01 2.02
CA TRP A 77 -4.06 -7.82 2.11
C TRP A 77 -3.30 -8.99 1.48
N SER A 78 -2.18 -8.64 0.86
CA SER A 78 -1.30 -9.59 0.18
C SER A 78 0.08 -8.98 -0.01
N ASP A 79 1.03 -9.80 -0.44
CA ASP A 79 2.35 -9.34 -0.88
C ASP A 79 2.31 -8.25 -1.97
N ARG A 80 1.22 -8.21 -2.77
CA ARG A 80 1.02 -7.16 -3.79
C ARG A 80 0.70 -5.81 -3.16
N ALA A 81 -0.15 -5.80 -2.13
CA ALA A 81 -0.45 -4.60 -1.37
C ALA A 81 0.82 -4.05 -0.73
N THR A 82 1.58 -4.90 -0.02
CA THR A 82 2.88 -4.50 0.55
C THR A 82 3.84 -3.97 -0.54
N ALA A 83 3.85 -4.58 -1.73
CA ALA A 83 4.73 -4.13 -2.82
C ALA A 83 4.33 -2.76 -3.37
N PHE A 84 3.03 -2.47 -3.45
CA PHE A 84 2.54 -1.15 -3.81
C PHE A 84 3.07 -0.08 -2.84
N TYR A 85 2.84 -0.28 -1.54
CA TYR A 85 3.22 0.70 -0.51
C TYR A 85 4.74 0.93 -0.48
N VAL A 86 5.55 -0.12 -0.67
CA VAL A 86 7.01 0.00 -0.75
C VAL A 86 7.45 0.71 -2.04
N ALA A 87 6.85 0.39 -3.19
CA ALA A 87 7.28 0.90 -4.49
C ALA A 87 7.05 2.41 -4.66
N ILE A 88 6.03 2.98 -4.02
CA ILE A 88 5.78 4.43 -4.06
C ILE A 88 6.69 5.23 -3.12
N ALA A 89 7.40 4.57 -2.20
CA ALA A 89 8.17 5.25 -1.16
C ALA A 89 9.19 6.27 -1.70
N PRO A 90 9.98 5.99 -2.75
CA PRO A 90 10.96 6.94 -3.28
C PRO A 90 10.35 8.24 -3.82
N PHE A 91 9.06 8.25 -4.13
CA PHE A 91 8.35 9.37 -4.74
C PHE A 91 7.55 10.18 -3.72
N ALA A 92 7.20 9.58 -2.58
CA ALA A 92 6.51 10.24 -1.50
C ALA A 92 7.48 11.14 -0.70
N ARG A 93 7.12 12.41 -0.54
CA ARG A 93 7.90 13.38 0.25
C ARG A 93 7.61 13.26 1.74
N SER A 94 6.34 13.04 2.06
CA SER A 94 5.87 12.92 3.44
C SER A 94 4.48 12.31 3.49
N GLY A 95 4.11 11.67 4.59
CA GLY A 95 2.74 11.31 4.90
C GLY A 95 2.63 9.98 5.61
N THR A 96 1.42 9.57 5.92
CA THR A 96 1.15 8.30 6.59
C THR A 96 -0.07 7.64 5.98
N VAL A 97 -0.01 6.33 5.85
CA VAL A 97 -1.17 5.47 5.57
C VAL A 97 -1.33 4.50 6.74
N ASP A 98 -2.47 4.56 7.40
CA ASP A 98 -2.89 3.64 8.45
C ASP A 98 -3.72 2.51 7.85
N ILE A 99 -3.48 1.29 8.32
CA ILE A 99 -4.19 0.10 7.90
C ILE A 99 -4.83 -0.56 9.13
N GLU A 100 -6.13 -0.80 9.06
CA GLU A 100 -6.86 -1.60 10.04
C GLU A 100 -7.27 -2.94 9.42
N GLY A 101 -6.92 -4.04 10.07
CA GLY A 101 -7.31 -5.38 9.66
C GLY A 101 -8.67 -5.81 10.21
N GLU A 102 -9.25 -6.85 9.60
CA GLU A 102 -10.57 -7.40 9.99
C GLU A 102 -10.67 -7.91 11.43
N ASP A 103 -9.53 -8.19 12.08
CA ASP A 103 -9.42 -8.60 13.48
C ASP A 103 -9.12 -7.44 14.45
N GLY A 104 -9.04 -6.21 13.94
CA GLY A 104 -8.68 -5.01 14.71
C GLY A 104 -7.17 -4.76 14.84
N ALA A 105 -6.31 -5.58 14.24
CA ALA A 105 -4.88 -5.27 14.16
C ALA A 105 -4.66 -3.97 13.37
N ARG A 106 -3.69 -3.17 13.82
CA ARG A 106 -3.37 -1.88 13.23
C ARG A 106 -1.88 -1.74 13.01
N TRP A 107 -1.54 -1.31 11.80
CA TRP A 107 -0.19 -0.88 11.46
C TRP A 107 -0.26 0.32 10.53
N SER A 108 0.84 1.03 10.38
CA SER A 108 0.91 2.16 9.48
C SER A 108 2.25 2.24 8.76
N TYR A 109 2.22 2.88 7.61
CA TYR A 109 3.40 3.21 6.82
C TYR A 109 3.61 4.72 6.84
N THR A 110 4.70 5.14 7.47
CA THR A 110 5.15 6.54 7.43
C THR A 110 6.16 6.71 6.31
N TYR A 111 5.93 7.73 5.49
CA TYR A 111 6.78 8.12 4.39
C TYR A 111 7.49 9.41 4.73
N ALA A 112 8.82 9.42 4.58
CA ALA A 112 9.64 10.60 4.76
C ALA A 112 10.93 10.44 3.95
N ASP A 113 11.33 11.51 3.25
CA ASP A 113 12.60 11.57 2.52
C ASP A 113 12.82 10.42 1.51
N GLY A 114 11.75 9.95 0.87
CA GLY A 114 11.80 8.84 -0.08
C GLY A 114 11.92 7.45 0.57
N GLN A 115 11.80 7.36 1.89
CA GLN A 115 11.85 6.12 2.67
C GLN A 115 10.48 5.80 3.25
N ILE A 116 10.27 4.51 3.56
CA ILE A 116 9.09 3.98 4.23
C ILE A 116 9.51 3.36 5.56
N THR A 117 8.75 3.62 6.61
CA THR A 117 8.87 2.96 7.91
C THR A 117 7.53 2.38 8.29
N GLN A 118 7.50 1.10 8.66
CA GLN A 118 6.31 0.48 9.22
C GLN A 118 6.26 0.71 10.74
N HIS A 119 5.07 0.99 11.25
CA HIS A 119 4.78 1.04 12.68
C HIS A 119 3.71 -0.01 13.00
N GLY A 120 3.94 -0.80 14.05
CA GLY A 120 3.02 -1.88 14.43
C GLY A 120 3.23 -3.16 13.62
N TRP A 121 2.49 -4.20 14.00
CA TRP A 121 2.52 -5.51 13.34
C TRP A 121 1.51 -5.53 12.21
N ASN A 122 1.97 -5.91 11.02
CA ASN A 122 1.07 -6.23 9.93
C ASN A 122 0.24 -7.46 10.35
N GLY A 123 -1.07 -7.30 10.50
CA GLY A 123 -1.92 -8.37 11.01
C GLY A 123 -2.06 -9.56 10.06
N TRP A 124 -1.65 -9.43 8.80
CA TRP A 124 -1.67 -10.53 7.82
C TRP A 124 -0.49 -11.51 7.97
N ASP A 125 0.75 -11.00 8.12
CA ASP A 125 1.97 -11.80 8.17
C ASP A 125 2.75 -11.70 9.50
N GLY A 126 2.28 -10.86 10.43
CA GLY A 126 2.92 -10.61 11.72
C GLY A 126 4.26 -9.87 11.64
N SER A 127 4.64 -9.32 10.49
CA SER A 127 5.90 -8.61 10.32
C SER A 127 5.84 -7.19 10.92
N VAL A 128 7.00 -6.66 11.32
CA VAL A 128 7.17 -5.27 11.79
C VAL A 128 7.86 -4.36 10.76
N GLU A 129 8.24 -4.92 9.62
CA GLU A 129 8.79 -4.21 8.47
C GLU A 129 8.24 -4.83 7.18
N PRO A 130 8.17 -4.07 6.06
CA PRO A 130 7.63 -4.60 4.81
C PRO A 130 8.44 -5.81 4.30
N PHE A 131 7.76 -6.94 4.09
CA PHE A 131 8.39 -8.23 3.74
C PHE A 131 9.36 -8.77 4.81
N GLY A 132 9.22 -8.31 6.05
CA GLY A 132 9.97 -8.79 7.19
C GLY A 132 9.56 -10.20 7.61
N GLU A 133 10.35 -10.78 8.50
CA GLU A 133 9.98 -12.02 9.17
C GLU A 133 8.85 -11.77 10.18
N TYR A 134 8.09 -12.84 10.48
CA TYR A 134 7.11 -12.82 11.56
C TYR A 134 7.78 -12.43 12.88
N ALA A 135 7.23 -11.43 13.56
CA ALA A 135 7.68 -10.99 14.87
C ALA A 135 6.67 -11.41 15.93
N ASP A 136 7.14 -12.07 16.99
CA ASP A 136 6.28 -12.43 18.12
C ASP A 136 5.64 -11.16 18.72
N PRO A 137 4.30 -11.14 18.90
CA PRO A 137 3.65 -10.03 19.56
C PRO A 137 4.05 -10.00 21.04
N PRO A 138 4.17 -8.81 21.67
CA PRO A 138 4.36 -8.72 23.10
C PRO A 138 3.19 -9.42 23.81
N LEU A 139 3.49 -10.20 24.84
CA LEU A 139 2.56 -11.07 25.58
C LEU A 139 1.36 -10.35 26.25
N ASP A 140 1.22 -9.03 26.07
CA ASP A 140 0.25 -8.15 26.75
C ASP A 140 -0.76 -7.50 25.77
N HIS A 141 -1.27 -8.25 24.79
CA HIS A 141 -2.52 -7.87 24.14
C HIS A 141 -3.69 -8.63 24.81
N PRO A 142 -4.65 -7.92 25.45
CA PRO A 142 -5.85 -8.54 26.02
C PRO A 142 -6.79 -9.11 24.96
#